data_AF-A0A8S3AFR0-F1
#
_entry.id   AF-A0A8S3AFR0-F1
#
_cell.length_a   1.000
_cell.length_b   1.000
_cell.length_c   1.000
_cell.angle_alpha   90.00
_cell.angle_beta   90.00
_cell.angle_gamma   90.00
#
_symmetry.space_group_name_H-M   'P 1'
#
loop_
_entity.id
_entity.type
_entity.pdbx_description
1 polymer ?
#
loop_
_entity_poly.entity_id
_entity_poly.type
_entity_poly.pdbx_seq_one_letter_code
_entity_poly.pdbx_strand_id
1 'polypeptide(L)'
;MFLPPTQPSKTVGDGVFQVFECSEGALEYVQDVPGKTIEPSADGESIPDVLWEIRMKCNKETKIAYGPWADRQRELLWQYFLPTLYEESPITNEPTVGQTRILKSVHFKLLLNCSTKLDLYFMNKTKLQQLHIECPVKGSYVDAVFPFSTQPDGFDTFLSVNLLKTIMETNLSFSPLVQADSVHIKLHIHYPRLWNSLQVWFIDVSAKTPQIYFVF
;
A
#
# COMPACT_ATOMS: atom_id res chain seq x y z
N MET A 1 5.77 29.68 -10.99
CA MET A 1 4.49 29.48 -10.30
C MET A 1 3.60 28.68 -11.25
N PHE A 2 3.61 27.35 -11.14
CA PHE A 2 2.82 26.49 -12.02
C PHE A 2 1.36 26.51 -11.53
N LEU A 3 0.44 26.94 -12.39
CA LEU A 3 -0.99 26.83 -12.12
C LEU A 3 -1.35 25.34 -11.94
N PRO A 4 -2.19 24.98 -10.95
CA PRO A 4 -2.60 23.60 -10.78
C PRO A 4 -3.38 23.12 -12.02
N PRO A 5 -3.12 21.90 -12.53
CA PRO A 5 -3.89 21.35 -13.63
C PRO A 5 -5.37 21.30 -13.24
N THR A 6 -6.21 21.72 -14.17
CA THR A 6 -7.67 21.76 -14.05
C THR A 6 -8.19 20.45 -13.48
N GLN A 7 -8.98 20.57 -12.42
CA GLN A 7 -9.60 19.46 -11.69
C GLN A 7 -10.30 18.51 -12.67
N PRO A 8 -10.18 17.19 -12.47
CA PRO A 8 -10.97 16.24 -13.23
C PRO A 8 -12.46 16.49 -13.06
N SER A 9 -13.20 16.26 -14.14
CA SER A 9 -14.64 16.49 -14.26
C SER A 9 -15.40 16.00 -13.04
N LYS A 10 -16.15 16.93 -12.45
CA LYS A 10 -17.05 16.76 -11.31
C LYS A 10 -18.02 15.60 -11.55
N THR A 11 -17.74 14.47 -10.94
CA THR A 11 -18.77 13.49 -10.58
C THR A 11 -18.61 13.17 -9.11
N VAL A 12 -19.17 14.06 -8.28
CA VAL A 12 -20.01 13.86 -7.07
C VAL A 12 -20.20 15.27 -6.47
N GLY A 13 -21.42 15.59 -6.03
CA GLY A 13 -21.99 16.94 -5.88
C GLY A 13 -21.24 18.02 -5.08
N ASP A 14 -20.24 17.72 -4.26
CA ASP A 14 -19.76 18.68 -3.23
C ASP A 14 -18.23 18.85 -3.13
N GLY A 15 -17.46 18.48 -4.15
CA GLY A 15 -16.00 18.61 -4.08
C GLY A 15 -15.33 17.63 -3.11
N VAL A 16 -16.07 16.60 -2.67
CA VAL A 16 -15.57 15.45 -1.91
C VAL A 16 -15.13 14.38 -2.90
N PHE A 17 -13.86 13.98 -2.83
CA PHE A 17 -13.33 12.84 -3.58
C PHE A 17 -13.24 11.63 -2.65
N GLN A 18 -13.96 10.57 -2.98
CA GLN A 18 -13.91 9.32 -2.22
C GLN A 18 -12.67 8.52 -2.66
N VAL A 19 -11.78 8.20 -1.71
CA VAL A 19 -10.58 7.38 -1.97
C VAL A 19 -10.88 5.90 -1.74
N PHE A 20 -11.75 5.62 -0.77
CA PHE A 20 -12.11 4.28 -0.35
C PHE A 20 -13.58 4.25 0.05
N GLU A 21 -14.32 3.28 -0.48
CA GLU A 21 -15.71 3.01 -0.17
C GLU A 21 -15.87 1.50 0.05
N CYS A 22 -16.53 1.13 1.13
CA CYS A 22 -16.83 -0.25 1.47
C CYS A 22 -18.17 -0.29 2.19
N SER A 23 -19.17 -0.90 1.55
CA SER A 23 -20.54 -0.93 2.06
C SER A 23 -20.70 -1.74 3.35
N GLU A 24 -19.86 -2.77 3.53
CA GLU A 24 -19.83 -3.58 4.76
C GLU A 24 -18.44 -4.17 4.95
N GLY A 25 -17.85 -3.98 6.12
CA GLY A 25 -16.53 -4.51 6.43
C GLY A 25 -16.24 -4.60 7.92
N ALA A 26 -15.05 -5.07 8.26
CA ALA A 26 -14.52 -5.13 9.61
C ALA A 26 -13.09 -4.58 9.65
N LEU A 27 -12.74 -3.92 10.75
CA LEU A 27 -11.39 -3.47 11.05
C LEU A 27 -10.96 -4.10 12.37
N GLU A 28 -9.88 -4.88 12.33
CA GLU A 28 -9.24 -5.47 13.49
C GLU A 28 -7.89 -4.76 13.70
N TYR A 29 -7.69 -4.23 14.91
CA TYR A 29 -6.44 -3.65 15.34
C TYR A 29 -5.83 -4.54 16.41
N VAL A 30 -4.63 -5.05 16.17
CA VAL A 30 -3.91 -5.91 17.09
C VAL A 30 -2.55 -5.28 17.36
N GLN A 31 -2.26 -5.05 18.63
CA GLN A 31 -0.95 -4.58 19.06
C GLN A 31 -0.59 -5.26 20.37
N ASP A 32 0.56 -5.91 20.38
CA ASP A 32 1.12 -6.51 21.58
C ASP A 32 1.61 -5.42 22.55
N VAL A 33 1.51 -5.71 23.84
CA VAL A 33 2.21 -4.93 24.87
C VAL A 33 3.63 -5.46 24.96
N PRO A 34 4.66 -4.66 24.62
CA PRO A 34 6.03 -5.17 24.61
C PRO A 34 6.48 -5.61 26.01
N GLY A 35 6.78 -6.89 26.14
CA GLY A 35 7.40 -7.47 27.34
C GLY A 35 8.91 -7.20 27.38
N LYS A 36 9.58 -7.71 28.42
CA LYS A 36 11.05 -7.63 28.52
C LYS A 36 11.74 -8.63 27.59
N THR A 37 12.90 -8.27 27.07
CA THR A 37 13.82 -9.17 26.37
C THR A 37 14.39 -10.18 27.36
N ILE A 38 14.39 -11.46 26.99
CA ILE A 38 14.99 -12.56 27.77
C ILE A 38 16.17 -13.15 27.00
N GLU A 39 17.05 -13.87 27.69
CA GLU A 39 18.10 -14.63 27.03
C GLU A 39 17.48 -15.72 26.15
N PRO A 40 17.99 -15.92 24.92
CA PRO A 40 17.55 -17.04 24.10
C PRO A 40 17.78 -18.35 24.86
N SER A 41 16.80 -19.25 24.81
CA SER A 41 16.91 -20.54 25.51
C SER A 41 18.11 -21.34 24.99
N ALA A 42 18.61 -22.29 25.78
CA ALA A 42 19.73 -23.16 25.36
C ALA A 42 19.43 -23.96 24.08
N ASP A 43 18.14 -24.12 23.75
CA ASP A 43 17.64 -24.77 22.54
C ASP A 43 17.55 -23.83 21.32
N GLY A 44 17.89 -22.54 21.49
CA GLY A 44 17.93 -21.54 20.42
C GLY A 44 16.57 -20.93 20.06
N GLU A 45 15.51 -21.19 20.83
CA GLU A 45 14.20 -20.58 20.58
C GLU A 45 14.20 -19.10 21.04
N SER A 46 14.08 -18.19 20.08
CA SER A 46 13.91 -16.76 20.33
C SER A 46 12.43 -16.42 20.54
N ILE A 47 12.12 -15.48 21.44
CA ILE A 47 10.76 -14.92 21.51
C ILE A 47 10.42 -14.27 20.16
N PRO A 48 9.20 -14.46 19.61
CA PRO A 48 8.73 -13.72 18.45
C PRO A 48 8.82 -12.20 18.64
N ASP A 49 8.99 -11.47 17.54
CA ASP A 49 8.91 -10.02 17.52
C ASP A 49 7.54 -9.53 18.00
N VAL A 50 7.50 -8.29 18.52
CA VAL A 50 6.26 -7.67 19.01
C VAL A 50 5.27 -7.50 17.85
N LEU A 51 4.07 -8.06 17.98
CA LEU A 51 3.05 -7.96 16.94
C LEU A 51 2.42 -6.56 16.90
N TRP A 52 2.39 -5.96 15.71
CA TRP A 52 1.54 -4.81 15.42
C TRP A 52 0.92 -4.98 14.05
N GLU A 53 -0.41 -5.14 14.01
CA GLU A 53 -1.14 -5.48 12.81
C GLU A 53 -2.49 -4.77 12.74
N ILE A 54 -2.80 -4.26 11.55
CA ILE A 54 -4.09 -3.67 11.18
C ILE A 54 -4.66 -4.54 10.07
N ARG A 55 -5.80 -5.20 10.33
CA ARG A 55 -6.49 -6.02 9.33
C ARG A 55 -7.83 -5.40 9.00
N MET A 56 -8.03 -5.11 7.73
CA MET A 56 -9.28 -4.63 7.20
C MET A 56 -9.87 -5.67 6.26
N LYS A 57 -11.16 -5.94 6.41
CA LYS A 57 -11.88 -6.93 5.62
C LYS A 57 -13.11 -6.30 5.01
N CYS A 58 -13.17 -6.28 3.69
CA CYS A 58 -14.34 -5.79 2.97
C CYS A 58 -15.24 -6.97 2.59
N ASN A 59 -16.49 -6.95 3.03
CA ASN A 59 -17.45 -8.04 2.86
C ASN A 59 -18.49 -7.77 1.76
N LYS A 60 -18.73 -6.50 1.41
CA LYS A 60 -19.61 -6.07 0.32
C LYS A 60 -18.94 -4.98 -0.51
N GLU A 61 -19.46 -4.78 -1.73
CA GLU A 61 -19.07 -3.79 -2.74
C GLU A 61 -17.97 -2.82 -2.27
N THR A 62 -16.77 -2.98 -2.81
CA THR A 62 -15.63 -2.13 -2.48
C THR A 62 -15.19 -1.36 -3.69
N LYS A 63 -14.98 -0.05 -3.50
CA LYS A 63 -14.42 0.83 -4.50
C LYS A 63 -13.22 1.55 -3.92
N ILE A 64 -12.11 1.48 -4.63
CA ILE A 64 -10.89 2.21 -4.32
C ILE A 64 -10.65 3.15 -5.49
N ALA A 65 -10.46 4.42 -5.23
CA ALA A 65 -10.19 5.42 -6.26
C ALA A 65 -8.97 6.23 -5.86
N TYR A 66 -7.92 6.15 -6.66
CA TYR A 66 -6.65 6.81 -6.37
C TYR A 66 -6.19 7.64 -7.56
N GLY A 67 -5.66 8.82 -7.28
CA GLY A 67 -5.21 9.74 -8.31
C GLY A 67 -4.41 10.92 -7.74
N PRO A 68 -3.96 11.86 -8.60
CA PRO A 68 -3.03 12.92 -8.19
C PRO A 68 -3.58 13.88 -7.12
N TRP A 69 -4.89 13.96 -6.93
CA TRP A 69 -5.48 14.73 -5.83
C TRP A 69 -5.36 14.01 -4.49
N ALA A 70 -5.66 12.70 -4.47
CA ALA A 70 -5.58 11.87 -3.27
C ALA A 70 -4.13 11.76 -2.80
N ASP A 71 -3.20 11.63 -3.74
CA ASP A 71 -1.77 11.59 -3.47
C ASP A 71 -1.25 12.88 -2.81
N ARG A 72 -1.67 14.05 -3.30
CA ARG A 72 -1.36 15.35 -2.68
C ARG A 72 -1.93 15.47 -1.27
N GLN A 73 -3.17 15.02 -1.05
CA GLN A 73 -3.76 15.05 0.30
C GLN A 73 -3.06 14.08 1.26
N ARG A 74 -2.71 12.88 0.78
CA ARG A 74 -1.87 11.92 1.52
C ARG A 74 -0.56 12.58 1.95
N GLU A 75 0.13 13.27 1.04
CA GLU A 75 1.39 13.96 1.34
C GLU A 75 1.22 15.01 2.44
N LEU A 76 0.17 15.85 2.37
CA LEU A 76 -0.12 16.85 3.39
C LEU A 76 -0.42 16.23 4.76
N LEU A 77 -1.23 15.16 4.79
CA LEU A 77 -1.52 14.42 6.02
C LEU A 77 -0.25 13.82 6.61
N TRP A 78 0.60 13.22 5.77
CA TRP A 78 1.87 12.66 6.25
C TRP A 78 2.79 13.73 6.79
N GLN A 79 2.97 14.85 6.10
CA GLN A 79 3.81 15.94 6.59
C GLN A 79 3.29 16.51 7.92
N TYR A 80 1.97 16.56 8.13
CA TYR A 80 1.38 17.08 9.36
C TYR A 80 1.52 16.12 10.55
N PHE A 81 1.16 14.84 10.37
CA PHE A 81 1.16 13.85 11.46
C PHE A 81 2.51 13.17 11.68
N LEU A 82 3.31 13.04 10.63
CA LEU A 82 4.60 12.36 10.60
C LEU A 82 5.63 13.21 9.83
N PRO A 83 5.95 14.43 10.31
CA PRO A 83 6.86 15.33 9.63
C PRO A 83 8.23 14.67 9.45
N THR A 84 8.76 14.71 8.22
CA THR A 84 10.11 14.26 7.95
C THR A 84 11.10 15.19 8.63
N LEU A 85 12.06 14.64 9.37
CA LEU A 85 13.06 15.43 10.09
C LEU A 85 14.18 15.97 9.18
N TYR A 86 14.20 15.60 7.90
CA TYR A 86 15.22 15.98 6.91
C TYR A 86 16.66 15.65 7.34
N GLU A 87 16.80 14.67 8.23
CA GLU A 87 18.06 14.25 8.85
C GLU A 87 18.33 12.78 8.57
N GLU A 88 19.55 12.34 8.88
CA GLU A 88 19.89 10.92 8.83
C GLU A 88 19.10 10.16 9.90
N SER A 89 18.36 9.13 9.49
CA SER A 89 17.59 8.32 10.43
C SER A 89 18.51 7.59 11.41
N PRO A 90 18.30 7.69 12.74
CA PRO A 90 19.16 7.02 13.71
C PRO A 90 18.98 5.50 13.63
N ILE A 91 20.08 4.76 13.82
CA ILE A 91 20.02 3.30 13.90
C ILE A 91 19.22 2.91 15.14
N THR A 92 18.28 2.00 14.97
CA THR A 92 17.50 1.45 16.07
C THR A 92 18.32 0.39 16.78
N ASN A 93 18.67 0.63 18.04
CA ASN A 93 19.44 -0.32 18.83
C ASN A 93 18.54 -1.46 19.31
N GLU A 94 18.98 -2.70 19.12
CA GLU A 94 18.29 -3.87 19.66
C GLU A 94 18.32 -3.84 21.21
N PRO A 95 17.18 -4.12 21.87
CA PRO A 95 17.08 -4.06 23.33
C PRO A 95 17.93 -5.15 23.98
N THR A 96 18.70 -4.79 25.00
CA THR A 96 19.48 -5.74 25.80
C THR A 96 18.56 -6.56 26.71
N VAL A 97 19.03 -7.72 27.17
CA VAL A 97 18.33 -8.57 28.15
C VAL A 97 17.83 -7.73 29.34
N GLY A 98 16.55 -7.89 29.68
CA GLY A 98 15.87 -7.15 30.74
C GLY A 98 15.27 -5.80 30.33
N GLN A 99 15.63 -5.26 29.16
CA GLN A 99 15.00 -4.06 28.59
C GLN A 99 13.68 -4.41 27.90
N THR A 100 12.82 -3.40 27.73
CA THR A 100 11.55 -3.57 27.01
C THR A 100 11.81 -3.81 25.52
N ARG A 101 11.12 -4.79 24.95
CA ARG A 101 11.17 -5.07 23.51
C ARG A 101 10.63 -3.88 22.71
N ILE A 102 11.09 -3.74 21.48
CA ILE A 102 10.69 -2.65 20.59
C ILE A 102 9.80 -3.17 19.45
N LEU A 103 8.96 -2.28 18.92
CA LEU A 103 8.18 -2.53 17.72
C LEU A 103 9.09 -2.40 16.50
N LYS A 104 9.18 -3.43 15.68
CA LYS A 104 10.07 -3.45 14.51
C LYS A 104 9.36 -3.08 13.21
N SER A 105 8.09 -3.43 13.09
CA SER A 105 7.26 -3.19 11.91
C SER A 105 5.79 -3.11 12.29
N VAL A 106 4.98 -2.56 11.38
CA VAL A 106 3.53 -2.68 11.39
C VAL A 106 3.07 -3.39 10.13
N HIS A 107 2.18 -4.36 10.31
CA HIS A 107 1.59 -5.14 9.23
C HIS A 107 0.20 -4.58 8.91
N PHE A 108 -0.07 -4.29 7.65
CA PHE A 108 -1.37 -3.87 7.17
C PHE A 108 -1.90 -4.89 6.18
N LYS A 109 -3.09 -5.45 6.45
CA LYS A 109 -3.75 -6.41 5.54
C LYS A 109 -5.12 -5.91 5.16
N LEU A 110 -5.39 -5.85 3.87
CA LEU A 110 -6.71 -5.60 3.31
C LEU A 110 -7.19 -6.85 2.58
N LEU A 111 -8.26 -7.47 3.08
CA LEU A 111 -8.91 -8.63 2.47
C LEU A 111 -10.16 -8.18 1.73
N LEU A 112 -10.18 -8.39 0.42
CA LEU A 112 -11.29 -8.04 -0.46
C LEU A 112 -12.17 -9.27 -0.68
N ASN A 113 -13.11 -9.49 0.24
CA ASN A 113 -14.03 -10.63 0.22
C ASN A 113 -15.30 -10.38 -0.60
N CYS A 114 -15.25 -9.42 -1.52
CA CYS A 114 -16.35 -8.99 -2.37
C CYS A 114 -15.83 -8.58 -3.75
N SER A 115 -16.76 -8.32 -4.69
CA SER A 115 -16.40 -7.65 -5.93
C SER A 115 -15.79 -6.29 -5.62
N THR A 116 -14.62 -6.03 -6.20
CA THR A 116 -13.83 -4.83 -5.94
C THR A 116 -13.51 -4.09 -7.22
N LYS A 117 -13.70 -2.78 -7.18
CA LYS A 117 -13.33 -1.85 -8.25
C LYS A 117 -12.18 -0.97 -7.78
N LEU A 118 -11.15 -0.85 -8.59
CA LEU A 118 -10.01 0.01 -8.37
C LEU A 118 -9.88 0.96 -9.57
N ASP A 119 -10.03 2.24 -9.32
CA ASP A 119 -9.89 3.29 -10.32
C ASP A 119 -8.57 4.03 -10.09
N LEU A 120 -7.65 3.92 -11.04
CA LEU A 120 -6.38 4.64 -11.05
C LEU A 120 -6.48 5.79 -12.04
N TYR A 121 -6.46 7.00 -11.52
CA TYR A 121 -6.56 8.22 -12.31
C TYR A 121 -5.19 8.82 -12.57
N PHE A 122 -4.96 9.31 -13.78
CA PHE A 122 -3.71 9.94 -14.17
C PHE A 122 -3.95 11.07 -15.17
N MET A 123 -3.00 12.00 -15.28
CA MET A 123 -3.10 13.13 -16.21
C MET A 123 -2.37 12.79 -17.51
N ASN A 124 -3.07 12.89 -18.64
CA ASN A 124 -2.46 12.91 -19.97
C ASN A 124 -2.56 14.33 -20.53
N LYS A 125 -1.44 15.06 -20.52
CA LYS A 125 -1.38 16.50 -20.82
C LYS A 125 -2.35 17.27 -19.92
N THR A 126 -3.52 17.65 -20.44
CA THR A 126 -4.56 18.38 -19.73
C THR A 126 -5.83 17.57 -19.48
N LYS A 127 -5.89 16.32 -19.94
CA LYS A 127 -7.07 15.45 -19.78
C LYS A 127 -6.83 14.43 -18.67
N LEU A 128 -7.78 14.32 -17.76
CA LEU A 128 -7.81 13.20 -16.83
C LEU A 128 -8.13 11.91 -17.59
N GLN A 129 -7.31 10.90 -17.36
CA GLN A 129 -7.51 9.54 -17.83
C GLN A 129 -7.68 8.62 -16.63
N GLN A 130 -8.23 7.43 -16.88
CA GLN A 130 -8.55 6.44 -15.88
C GLN A 130 -8.16 5.05 -16.41
N LEU A 131 -7.49 4.30 -15.55
CA LEU A 131 -7.35 2.86 -15.62
C LEU A 131 -8.33 2.26 -14.61
N HIS A 132 -9.41 1.69 -15.12
CA HIS A 132 -10.41 0.96 -14.36
C HIS A 132 -9.95 -0.49 -14.20
N ILE A 133 -9.98 -0.99 -12.98
CA ILE A 133 -9.61 -2.37 -12.64
C ILE A 133 -10.78 -2.98 -11.89
N GLU A 134 -11.31 -4.09 -12.38
CA GLU A 134 -12.37 -4.85 -11.73
C GLU A 134 -11.87 -6.23 -11.32
N CYS A 135 -12.19 -6.61 -10.08
CA CYS A 135 -12.02 -7.94 -9.53
C CYS A 135 -13.40 -8.47 -9.13
N PRO A 136 -14.08 -9.24 -10.00
CA PRO A 136 -15.48 -9.63 -9.80
C PRO A 136 -15.66 -10.72 -8.75
N VAL A 137 -14.58 -11.38 -8.34
CA VAL A 137 -14.59 -12.48 -7.37
C VAL A 137 -13.94 -12.08 -6.05
N LYS A 138 -14.38 -12.72 -4.97
CA LYS A 138 -13.76 -12.60 -3.64
C LYS A 138 -12.37 -13.23 -3.60
N GLY A 139 -11.50 -12.69 -2.73
CA GLY A 139 -10.20 -13.28 -2.40
C GLY A 139 -8.99 -12.48 -2.89
N SER A 140 -9.22 -11.34 -3.55
CA SER A 140 -8.15 -10.36 -3.75
C SER A 140 -7.68 -9.82 -2.39
N TYR A 141 -6.41 -9.41 -2.31
CA TYR A 141 -5.87 -8.84 -1.08
C TYR A 141 -4.73 -7.85 -1.33
N VAL A 142 -4.48 -7.03 -0.33
CA VAL A 142 -3.26 -6.22 -0.18
C VAL A 142 -2.63 -6.57 1.16
N ASP A 143 -1.35 -6.90 1.18
CA ASP A 143 -0.56 -7.14 2.37
C ASP A 143 0.66 -6.21 2.34
N ALA A 144 0.84 -5.39 3.36
CA ALA A 144 1.91 -4.41 3.42
C ALA A 144 2.62 -4.49 4.77
N VAL A 145 3.94 -4.35 4.76
CA VAL A 145 4.77 -4.29 5.96
C VAL A 145 5.55 -2.99 5.91
N PHE A 146 5.28 -2.13 6.89
CA PHE A 146 5.99 -0.86 7.05
C PHE A 146 6.98 -0.98 8.20
N PRO A 147 8.22 -0.51 8.02
CA PRO A 147 9.23 -0.59 9.05
C PRO A 147 8.97 0.44 10.15
N PHE A 148 9.27 0.05 11.38
CA PHE A 148 9.29 0.92 12.55
C PHE A 148 10.66 0.92 13.26
N SER A 149 11.62 0.19 12.68
CA SER A 149 13.02 0.13 13.09
C SER A 149 13.90 0.46 11.88
N THR A 150 15.06 1.05 12.16
CA THR A 150 16.06 1.47 11.17
C THR A 150 17.34 0.67 11.36
N GLN A 151 17.76 -0.03 10.31
CA GLN A 151 19.01 -0.78 10.24
C GLN A 151 20.17 0.11 9.76
N PRO A 152 21.45 -0.33 9.86
CA PRO A 152 22.60 0.47 9.46
C PRO A 152 22.60 0.93 7.99
N ASP A 153 22.00 0.14 7.10
CA ASP A 153 21.85 0.43 5.68
C ASP A 153 20.56 1.20 5.35
N GLY A 154 19.51 1.03 6.15
CA GLY A 154 18.24 1.70 5.91
C GLY A 154 17.06 0.97 6.53
N PHE A 155 15.94 0.99 5.82
CA PHE A 155 14.75 0.24 6.18
C PHE A 155 13.96 -0.13 4.94
N ASP A 156 13.25 -1.24 5.03
CA ASP A 156 12.54 -1.84 3.90
C ASP A 156 11.03 -1.79 4.10
N THR A 157 10.32 -1.47 3.02
CA THR A 157 8.86 -1.60 2.95
C THR A 157 8.50 -2.67 1.94
N PHE A 158 7.60 -3.56 2.32
CA PHE A 158 7.10 -4.64 1.47
C PHE A 158 5.62 -4.43 1.20
N LEU A 159 5.19 -4.65 -0.03
CA LEU A 159 3.81 -4.62 -0.46
C LEU A 159 3.55 -5.80 -1.41
N SER A 160 2.56 -6.61 -1.10
CA SER A 160 2.09 -7.73 -1.90
C SER A 160 0.62 -7.53 -2.20
N VAL A 161 0.28 -7.33 -3.47
CA VAL A 161 -1.08 -7.23 -3.96
C VAL A 161 -1.40 -8.46 -4.79
N ASN A 162 -2.55 -9.08 -4.53
CA ASN A 162 -3.07 -10.15 -5.37
C ASN A 162 -4.49 -9.81 -5.80
N LEU A 163 -4.70 -9.73 -7.10
CA LEU A 163 -5.98 -9.43 -7.72
C LEU A 163 -6.47 -10.69 -8.45
N LEU A 164 -7.69 -11.14 -8.16
CA LEU A 164 -8.29 -12.32 -8.78
C LEU A 164 -9.28 -11.95 -9.87
N LYS A 165 -9.28 -12.73 -10.96
CA LYS A 165 -10.12 -12.53 -12.16
C LYS A 165 -10.09 -11.08 -12.65
N THR A 166 -8.89 -10.55 -12.76
CA THR A 166 -8.65 -9.13 -13.04
C THR A 166 -9.04 -8.77 -14.46
N ILE A 167 -9.85 -7.72 -14.58
CA ILE A 167 -10.21 -7.05 -15.84
C ILE A 167 -9.70 -5.62 -15.71
N MET A 168 -8.86 -5.17 -16.65
CA MET A 168 -8.32 -3.83 -16.70
C MET A 168 -8.75 -3.14 -17.99
N GLU A 169 -9.34 -1.95 -17.84
CA GLU A 169 -9.88 -1.14 -18.92
C GLU A 169 -9.36 0.29 -18.81
N THR A 170 -9.10 0.92 -19.95
CA THR A 170 -8.76 2.35 -20.02
C THR A 170 -9.93 3.13 -20.59
N ASN A 171 -10.04 4.40 -20.24
CA ASN A 171 -10.97 5.31 -20.89
C ASN A 171 -10.41 5.94 -22.19
N LEU A 172 -9.39 5.33 -22.79
CA LEU A 172 -8.85 5.72 -24.10
C LEU A 172 -9.71 5.12 -25.22
N SER A 173 -9.41 5.47 -26.48
CA SER A 173 -10.19 5.03 -27.66
C SER A 173 -10.31 3.51 -27.80
N PHE A 174 -9.45 2.75 -27.14
CA PHE A 174 -9.53 1.30 -27.01
C PHE A 174 -9.56 0.93 -25.53
N SER A 175 -10.69 0.39 -25.08
CA SER A 175 -10.97 0.19 -23.65
C SER A 175 -10.23 -1.00 -23.05
N PRO A 176 -10.34 -2.25 -23.58
CA PRO A 176 -9.74 -3.40 -22.93
C PRO A 176 -8.21 -3.29 -22.93
N LEU A 177 -7.57 -3.51 -21.78
CA LEU A 177 -6.10 -3.48 -21.67
C LEU A 177 -5.54 -4.85 -21.27
N VAL A 178 -6.03 -5.40 -20.15
CA VAL A 178 -5.56 -6.69 -19.62
C VAL A 178 -6.75 -7.48 -19.08
N GLN A 179 -6.76 -8.77 -19.35
CA GLN A 179 -7.60 -9.75 -18.65
C GLN A 179 -6.73 -10.89 -18.16
N ALA A 180 -6.84 -11.29 -16.89
CA ALA A 180 -6.03 -12.37 -16.32
C ALA A 180 -6.80 -13.12 -15.23
N ASP A 181 -6.48 -14.41 -15.03
CA ASP A 181 -7.06 -15.18 -13.92
C ASP A 181 -6.60 -14.66 -12.55
N SER A 182 -5.38 -14.16 -12.49
CA SER A 182 -4.84 -13.45 -11.33
C SER A 182 -3.69 -12.53 -11.75
N VAL A 183 -3.57 -11.38 -11.10
CA VAL A 183 -2.42 -10.48 -11.19
C VAL A 183 -1.82 -10.33 -9.80
N HIS A 184 -0.55 -10.65 -9.66
CA HIS A 184 0.19 -10.54 -8.42
C HIS A 184 1.30 -9.51 -8.58
N ILE A 185 1.33 -8.53 -7.67
CA ILE A 185 2.31 -7.44 -7.66
C ILE A 185 3.04 -7.51 -6.33
N LYS A 186 4.37 -7.65 -6.39
CA LYS A 186 5.25 -7.51 -5.23
C LYS A 186 6.09 -6.26 -5.42
N LEU A 187 6.11 -5.43 -4.39
CA LEU A 187 6.90 -4.22 -4.32
C LEU A 187 7.76 -4.30 -3.06
N HIS A 188 9.06 -4.16 -3.25
CA HIS A 188 10.04 -4.05 -2.19
C HIS A 188 10.79 -2.73 -2.40
N ILE A 189 10.71 -1.84 -1.42
CA ILE A 189 11.38 -0.55 -1.46
C ILE A 189 12.39 -0.49 -0.33
N HIS A 190 13.64 -0.23 -0.68
CA HIS A 190 14.70 0.07 0.27
C HIS A 190 14.92 1.58 0.37
N TYR A 191 14.83 2.09 1.60
CA TYR A 191 15.06 3.49 1.94
C TYR A 191 16.36 3.63 2.73
N PRO A 192 17.38 4.30 2.20
CA PRO A 192 18.60 4.55 2.96
C PRO A 192 18.34 5.49 4.14
N ARG A 193 19.21 5.44 5.15
CA ARG A 193 19.13 6.31 6.34
C ARG A 193 19.29 7.80 6.01
N LEU A 194 20.18 8.11 5.06
CA LEU A 194 20.46 9.46 4.64
C LEU A 194 19.27 10.03 3.87
N TRP A 195 18.76 11.16 4.35
CA TRP A 195 17.65 11.84 3.71
C TRP A 195 17.97 12.17 2.25
N ASN A 196 17.00 11.94 1.35
CA ASN A 196 17.12 12.17 -0.09
C ASN A 196 18.25 11.37 -0.79
N SER A 197 18.74 10.31 -0.15
CA SER A 197 19.61 9.34 -0.81
C SER A 197 18.83 8.49 -1.82
N LEU A 198 19.56 7.78 -2.68
CA LEU A 198 18.98 6.96 -3.74
C LEU A 198 18.17 5.80 -3.15
N GLN A 199 16.86 5.80 -3.41
CA GLN A 199 15.98 4.70 -3.07
C GLN A 199 16.00 3.65 -4.17
N VAL A 200 15.94 2.37 -3.80
CA VAL A 200 15.88 1.25 -4.74
C VAL A 200 14.52 0.59 -4.63
N TRP A 201 13.82 0.49 -5.77
CA TRP A 201 12.46 -0.03 -5.84
C TRP A 201 12.47 -1.29 -6.72
N PHE A 202 12.19 -2.44 -6.13
CA PHE A 202 12.02 -3.70 -6.83
C PHE A 202 10.52 -3.96 -7.02
N ILE A 203 10.10 -4.00 -8.27
CA ILE A 203 8.72 -4.25 -8.66
C ILE A 203 8.67 -5.53 -9.47
N ASP A 204 7.98 -6.54 -8.96
CA ASP A 204 7.72 -7.80 -9.63
C ASP A 204 6.21 -7.91 -9.91
N VAL A 205 5.86 -8.13 -11.17
CA VAL A 205 4.48 -8.27 -11.63
C VAL A 205 4.36 -9.59 -12.37
N SER A 206 3.50 -10.46 -11.87
CA SER A 206 3.20 -11.75 -12.48
C SER A 206 1.71 -11.91 -12.71
N ALA A 207 1.34 -12.57 -13.81
CA ALA A 207 -0.05 -12.79 -14.16
C ALA A 207 -0.28 -14.24 -14.61
N LYS A 208 -1.44 -14.79 -14.24
CA LYS A 208 -1.88 -16.11 -14.69
C LYS A 208 -2.82 -15.95 -15.87
N THR A 209 -2.55 -16.70 -16.94
CA THR A 209 -3.32 -16.70 -18.21
C THR A 209 -3.63 -15.29 -18.74
N PRO A 210 -2.64 -14.38 -18.85
CA PRO A 210 -2.90 -13.01 -19.26
C PRO A 210 -3.27 -12.93 -20.75
N GLN A 211 -4.30 -12.14 -21.05
CA GLN A 211 -4.62 -11.63 -22.37
C GLN A 211 -4.38 -10.12 -22.33
N ILE A 212 -3.47 -9.65 -23.17
CA ILE A 212 -3.12 -8.23 -23.25
C ILE A 212 -3.54 -7.73 -24.61
N TYR A 213 -4.27 -6.62 -24.63
CA TYR A 213 -4.83 -6.06 -25.83
C TYR A 213 -4.09 -4.77 -26.17
N PHE A 214 -3.45 -4.74 -27.34
CA PHE A 214 -2.77 -3.56 -27.87
C PHE A 214 -3.38 -3.18 -29.23
N VAL A 215 -3.45 -1.88 -29.50
CA VAL A 215 -3.77 -1.35 -30.83
C VAL A 215 -2.48 -0.75 -31.39
N PHE A 216 -2.10 -1.20 -32.58
CA PHE A 216 -1.02 -0.64 -33.39
C PHE A 216 -1.56 0.48 -34.29
#